data_AF-A0A0N4Z3M5-F1
#
_entry.id   AF-A0A0N4Z3M5-F1
#
_cell.length_a   1.000
_cell.length_b   1.000
_cell.length_c   1.000
_cell.angle_alpha   90.00
_cell.angle_beta   90.00
_cell.angle_gamma   90.00
#
_symmetry.space_group_name_H-M   'P 1'
#
loop_
_entity.id
_entity.type
_entity.pdbx_description
1 polymer ?
#
loop_
_entity_poly.entity_id
_entity_poly.type
_entity_poly.pdbx_seq_one_letter_code
_entity_poly.pdbx_strand_id
1 'polypeptide(L)'
;MHFLTVNHFIFAFCFVTSVSTINDCYYAWSERITPSSCSRASDCNKPTADCIFSLQVNQHICCAPKENAIFPECPAGMNMASIGSHSSILCDGEHDSDTCPSGFQCKESTTNFDKHEGQSNFVCCQ
;
A
#
# COMPACT_ATOMS: atom_id res chain seq x y z
N MET A 1 -24.96 54.11 -30.14
CA MET A 1 -25.86 52.95 -30.06
C MET A 1 -25.10 51.74 -30.58
N HIS A 2 -24.93 50.71 -29.74
CA HIS A 2 -24.83 49.28 -30.11
C HIS A 2 -23.69 48.82 -31.06
N PHE A 3 -22.93 47.75 -30.82
CA PHE A 3 -23.07 46.59 -29.94
C PHE A 3 -21.67 46.04 -29.62
N LEU A 4 -21.47 45.60 -28.38
CA LEU A 4 -20.30 44.86 -27.90
C LEU A 4 -20.19 43.49 -28.57
N THR A 5 -19.01 43.09 -29.00
CA THR A 5 -18.62 41.67 -29.11
C THR A 5 -17.20 41.51 -28.60
N VAL A 6 -17.06 41.54 -27.27
CA VAL A 6 -15.88 41.02 -26.58
C VAL A 6 -15.89 39.51 -26.80
N ASN A 7 -15.00 39.02 -27.67
CA ASN A 7 -14.82 37.60 -27.95
C ASN A 7 -14.26 36.92 -26.70
N HIS A 8 -15.15 36.33 -25.90
CA HIS A 8 -14.80 35.68 -24.65
C HIS A 8 -14.28 34.27 -24.96
N PHE A 9 -12.98 34.17 -25.21
CA PHE A 9 -12.27 32.88 -25.26
C PHE A 9 -12.26 32.30 -23.84
N ILE A 10 -13.27 31.47 -23.52
CA ILE A 10 -13.29 30.67 -22.31
C ILE A 10 -12.26 29.56 -22.51
N PHE A 11 -11.02 29.80 -22.06
CA PHE A 11 -10.02 28.76 -21.90
C PHE A 11 -10.48 27.86 -20.75
N ALA A 12 -11.17 26.76 -21.09
CA ALA A 12 -11.50 25.71 -20.15
C ALA A 12 -10.20 25.01 -19.74
N PHE A 13 -9.57 25.51 -18.67
CA PHE A 13 -8.49 24.83 -17.98
C PHE A 13 -9.10 23.59 -17.31
N CYS A 14 -9.11 22.46 -18.01
CA CYS A 14 -9.35 21.16 -17.40
C CYS A 14 -8.20 20.88 -16.43
N PHE A 15 -8.34 21.34 -15.18
CA PHE A 15 -7.55 20.85 -14.07
C PHE A 15 -7.86 19.36 -13.93
N VAL A 16 -6.98 18.53 -14.48
CA VAL A 16 -6.95 17.10 -14.14
C VAL A 16 -6.47 17.05 -12.70
N THR A 17 -7.41 17.14 -11.76
CA THR A 17 -7.13 16.82 -10.36
C THR A 17 -6.88 15.33 -10.31
N SER A 18 -5.61 14.94 -10.23
CA SER A 18 -5.22 13.59 -9.87
C SER A 18 -5.82 13.32 -8.49
N VAL A 19 -6.92 12.57 -8.45
CA VAL A 19 -7.47 12.06 -7.20
C VAL A 19 -6.45 11.07 -6.68
N SER A 20 -5.66 11.48 -5.70
CA SER A 20 -4.81 10.57 -4.94
C SER A 20 -5.76 9.62 -4.21
N THR A 21 -6.01 8.46 -4.80
CA THR A 21 -6.78 7.41 -4.12
C THR A 21 -5.96 6.99 -2.93
N ILE A 22 -6.41 7.34 -1.72
CA ILE A 22 -5.84 6.79 -0.50
C ILE A 22 -6.01 5.28 -0.61
N ASN A 23 -4.90 4.55 -0.53
CA ASN A 23 -4.93 3.09 -0.68
C ASN A 23 -5.61 2.52 0.56
N ASP A 24 -6.82 1.95 0.39
CA ASP A 24 -7.54 1.33 1.50
C ASP A 24 -6.77 0.12 2.08
N CYS A 25 -5.81 -0.42 1.31
CA CYS A 25 -4.91 -1.49 1.72
C CYS A 25 -3.72 -0.96 2.52
N TYR A 26 -3.28 -1.75 3.51
CA TYR A 26 -2.23 -1.35 4.45
C TYR A 26 -0.89 -1.01 3.79
N TYR A 27 -0.51 -1.71 2.71
CA TYR A 27 0.79 -1.54 2.05
C TYR A 27 0.69 -0.86 0.69
N ALA A 28 1.71 -0.09 0.34
CA ALA A 28 1.84 0.54 -0.97
C ALA A 28 1.99 -0.47 -2.12
N TRP A 29 2.54 -1.66 -1.89
CA TRP A 29 2.61 -2.76 -2.87
C TRP A 29 1.30 -3.53 -3.04
N SER A 30 0.24 -3.17 -2.31
CA SER A 30 -1.08 -3.80 -2.41
C SER A 30 -2.11 -2.89 -3.07
N GLU A 31 -3.12 -3.47 -3.66
CA GLU A 31 -4.27 -2.78 -4.24
C GLU A 31 -5.58 -3.40 -3.78
N ARG A 32 -6.61 -2.57 -3.67
CA ARG A 32 -7.96 -3.04 -3.37
C ARG A 32 -8.54 -3.73 -4.59
N ILE A 33 -9.10 -4.92 -4.39
CA ILE A 33 -9.74 -5.70 -5.45
C ILE A 33 -11.21 -5.99 -5.13
N THR A 34 -11.91 -6.62 -6.07
CA THR A 34 -13.28 -7.08 -5.88
C THR A 34 -13.33 -8.46 -5.21
N PRO A 35 -14.42 -8.78 -4.46
CA PRO A 35 -15.50 -7.90 -4.03
C PRO A 35 -15.03 -6.81 -3.03
N SER A 36 -15.83 -5.75 -2.90
CA SER A 36 -15.46 -4.58 -2.08
C SER A 36 -15.42 -4.84 -0.57
N SER A 37 -15.95 -5.98 -0.12
CA SER A 37 -15.96 -6.44 1.27
C SER A 37 -15.81 -7.94 1.34
N CYS A 38 -15.25 -8.46 2.43
CA CYS A 38 -15.04 -9.89 2.66
C CYS A 38 -15.21 -10.24 4.14
N SER A 39 -15.34 -11.53 4.46
CA SER A 39 -15.23 -12.06 5.83
C SER A 39 -14.07 -13.04 5.99
N ARG A 40 -13.59 -13.61 4.87
CA ARG A 40 -12.45 -14.53 4.79
C ARG A 40 -11.73 -14.34 3.46
N ALA A 41 -10.47 -14.76 3.38
CA ALA A 41 -9.66 -14.63 2.15
C ALA A 41 -10.30 -15.32 0.93
N SER A 42 -10.99 -16.44 1.12
CA SER A 42 -11.67 -17.16 0.02
C SER A 42 -12.85 -16.41 -0.59
N ASP A 43 -13.31 -15.32 0.03
CA ASP A 43 -14.36 -14.47 -0.55
C ASP A 43 -13.79 -13.56 -1.64
N CYS A 44 -12.46 -13.44 -1.74
CA CYS A 44 -11.78 -12.56 -2.67
C CYS A 44 -11.61 -13.20 -4.05
N ASN A 45 -11.79 -12.41 -5.12
CA ASN A 45 -11.74 -12.91 -6.50
C ASN A 45 -10.32 -13.22 -7.01
N LYS A 46 -9.28 -12.96 -6.21
CA LYS A 46 -7.89 -13.35 -6.51
C LYS A 46 -7.37 -14.29 -5.42
N PRO A 47 -6.72 -15.42 -5.79
CA PRO A 47 -6.14 -16.35 -4.81
C PRO A 47 -5.03 -15.75 -3.94
N THR A 48 -4.35 -14.70 -4.43
CA THR A 48 -3.29 -13.98 -3.73
C THR A 48 -3.81 -12.85 -2.85
N ALA A 49 -5.13 -12.71 -2.72
CA ALA A 49 -5.73 -11.65 -1.94
C ALA A 49 -5.95 -12.08 -0.49
N ASP A 50 -5.63 -11.16 0.41
CA ASP A 50 -5.94 -11.26 1.82
C ASP A 50 -7.23 -10.47 2.12
N CYS A 51 -8.02 -10.98 3.06
CA CYS A 51 -9.16 -10.26 3.62
C CYS A 51 -8.69 -9.50 4.87
N ILE A 52 -8.45 -8.20 4.74
CA ILE A 52 -7.89 -7.37 5.82
C ILE A 52 -8.89 -6.33 6.30
N PHE A 53 -8.83 -5.97 7.58
CA PHE A 53 -9.62 -4.88 8.12
C PHE A 53 -8.99 -3.53 7.76
N SER A 54 -9.67 -2.73 6.96
CA SER A 54 -9.23 -1.37 6.62
C SER A 54 -9.81 -0.37 7.60
N LEU A 55 -8.94 0.38 8.28
CA LEU A 55 -9.33 1.45 9.20
C LEU A 55 -9.97 2.63 8.46
N GLN A 56 -9.57 2.88 7.22
CA GLN A 56 -10.05 4.02 6.43
C GLN A 56 -11.53 3.89 6.08
N VAL A 57 -11.96 2.68 5.71
CA VAL A 57 -13.37 2.38 5.39
C VAL A 57 -14.10 1.66 6.53
N ASN A 58 -13.42 1.41 7.64
CA ASN A 58 -13.92 0.74 8.84
C ASN A 58 -14.63 -0.60 8.55
N GLN A 59 -14.05 -1.42 7.67
CA GLN A 59 -14.60 -2.72 7.27
C GLN A 59 -13.51 -3.65 6.70
N HIS A 60 -13.82 -4.95 6.64
CA HIS A 60 -12.98 -5.92 5.93
C HIS A 60 -13.08 -5.77 4.42
N ILE A 61 -11.93 -5.72 3.74
CA ILE A 61 -11.81 -5.56 2.30
C ILE A 61 -10.81 -6.58 1.72
N CYS A 62 -10.93 -6.86 0.42
CA CYS A 62 -9.97 -7.68 -0.30
C CYS A 62 -8.81 -6.82 -0.82
N CYS A 63 -7.60 -7.19 -0.42
CA CYS A 63 -6.36 -6.58 -0.87
C CYS A 63 -5.46 -7.63 -1.50
N ALA A 64 -5.00 -7.37 -2.72
CA ALA A 64 -4.04 -8.24 -3.41
C ALA A 64 -2.77 -7.46 -3.71
N PRO A 65 -1.63 -8.13 -3.90
CA PRO A 65 -0.45 -7.45 -4.40
C PRO A 65 -0.66 -6.86 -5.79
N LYS A 66 -0.12 -5.67 -6.02
CA LYS A 66 -0.12 -5.03 -7.34
C LYS A 66 0.72 -5.84 -8.32
N GLU A 67 0.33 -5.80 -9.57
CA GLU A 67 1.13 -6.38 -10.64
C GLU A 67 2.48 -5.64 -10.73
N ASN A 68 3.58 -6.40 -10.74
CA ASN A 68 4.96 -5.88 -10.79
C ASN A 68 5.42 -5.08 -9.57
N ALA A 69 4.75 -5.21 -8.42
CA ALA A 69 5.22 -4.57 -7.20
C ALA A 69 6.56 -5.15 -6.73
N ILE A 70 7.42 -4.29 -6.20
CA ILE A 70 8.64 -4.72 -5.52
C ILE A 70 8.31 -4.98 -4.06
N PHE A 71 8.57 -6.21 -3.58
CA PHE A 71 8.33 -6.62 -2.20
C PHE A 71 9.58 -6.51 -1.35
N PRO A 72 9.44 -6.31 -0.02
CA PRO A 72 10.56 -6.35 0.89
C PRO A 72 11.18 -7.74 0.96
N GLU A 73 12.50 -7.78 1.03
CA GLU A 73 13.31 -8.98 1.26
C GLU A 73 14.26 -8.80 2.43
N CYS A 74 14.46 -9.87 3.21
CA CYS A 74 15.41 -9.90 4.31
C CYS A 74 16.82 -10.23 3.81
N PRO A 75 17.88 -9.66 4.42
CA PRO A 75 19.26 -9.96 4.05
C PRO A 75 19.66 -11.40 4.41
N ALA A 76 20.69 -11.91 3.73
CA ALA A 76 21.39 -13.16 4.06
C ALA A 76 20.51 -14.42 4.18
N GLY A 77 19.35 -14.46 3.51
CA GLY A 77 18.44 -15.61 3.56
C GLY A 77 17.67 -15.73 4.88
N MET A 78 17.63 -14.67 5.69
CA MET A 78 16.78 -14.60 6.87
C MET A 78 15.30 -14.66 6.49
N ASN A 79 14.47 -15.13 7.43
CA ASN A 79 13.03 -15.23 7.24
C ASN A 79 12.37 -13.89 7.59
N MET A 80 11.41 -13.49 6.76
CA MET A 80 10.59 -12.30 6.97
C MET A 80 9.50 -12.57 8.00
N ALA A 81 9.30 -11.66 8.95
CA ALA A 81 8.08 -11.66 9.74
C ALA A 81 6.92 -11.19 8.86
N SER A 82 5.88 -12.01 8.70
CA SER A 82 4.70 -11.64 7.91
C SER A 82 3.40 -12.06 8.60
N ILE A 83 2.33 -11.31 8.30
CA ILE A 83 0.97 -11.61 8.74
C ILE A 83 0.19 -12.10 7.51
N GLY A 84 0.27 -13.41 7.23
CA GLY A 84 -0.27 -13.97 5.98
C GLY A 84 0.77 -13.96 4.86
N SER A 85 0.32 -14.06 3.62
CA SER A 85 1.19 -14.40 2.48
C SER A 85 1.98 -13.22 1.92
N HIS A 86 1.44 -11.99 2.00
CA HIS A 86 2.04 -10.82 1.33
C HIS A 86 2.13 -9.57 2.21
N SER A 87 2.01 -9.75 3.53
CA SER A 87 1.95 -8.66 4.50
C SER A 87 3.16 -8.71 5.44
N SER A 88 4.30 -8.24 4.96
CA SER A 88 5.56 -8.20 5.72
C SER A 88 5.53 -7.11 6.79
N ILE A 89 5.97 -7.44 8.00
CA ILE A 89 6.04 -6.46 9.11
C ILE A 89 7.22 -5.53 8.88
N LEU A 90 6.91 -4.24 8.79
CA LEU A 90 7.87 -3.15 8.62
C LEU A 90 8.24 -2.53 9.97
N CYS A 91 9.41 -1.92 10.06
CA CYS A 91 9.93 -1.26 11.27
C CYS A 91 10.75 -0.03 10.87
N ASP A 92 11.07 0.89 11.79
CA ASP A 92 11.74 2.16 11.48
C ASP A 92 13.21 2.22 11.95
N GLY A 93 14.01 1.24 11.51
CA GLY A 93 15.46 1.23 11.69
C GLY A 93 15.98 0.34 12.82
N GLU A 94 17.30 0.15 12.88
CA GLU A 94 17.93 -0.87 13.75
C GLU A 94 17.71 -0.67 15.26
N HIS A 95 17.34 0.54 15.69
CA HIS A 95 17.08 0.86 17.10
C HIS A 95 15.63 0.61 17.53
N ASP A 96 14.76 0.26 16.58
CA ASP A 96 13.34 0.08 16.84
C ASP A 96 13.03 -1.39 17.17
N SER A 97 13.62 -1.87 18.27
CA SER A 97 13.46 -3.26 18.72
C SER A 97 12.04 -3.60 19.17
N ASP A 98 11.23 -2.59 19.48
CA ASP A 98 9.87 -2.75 20.00
C ASP A 98 8.84 -2.98 18.89
N THR A 99 9.20 -2.68 17.63
CA THR A 99 8.30 -2.85 16.48
C THR A 99 8.30 -4.27 15.93
N CYS A 100 9.37 -5.04 16.15
CA CYS A 100 9.44 -6.42 15.66
C CYS A 100 8.93 -7.45 16.68
N PRO A 101 8.26 -8.52 16.22
CA PRO A 101 7.88 -9.64 17.08
C PRO A 101 9.09 -10.28 17.76
N SER A 102 8.87 -10.90 18.92
CA SER A 102 9.92 -11.63 19.66
C SER A 102 10.68 -12.61 18.76
N GLY A 103 12.01 -12.48 18.73
CA GLY A 103 12.90 -13.31 17.91
C GLY A 103 13.26 -12.71 16.55
N PHE A 104 12.57 -11.66 16.11
CA PHE A 104 12.91 -10.90 14.91
C PHE A 104 13.69 -9.63 15.26
N GLN A 105 14.51 -9.17 14.32
CA GLN A 105 15.27 -7.93 14.41
C GLN A 105 14.88 -7.01 13.26
N CYS A 106 14.84 -5.71 13.53
CA CYS A 106 14.66 -4.72 12.48
C CYS A 106 15.94 -4.65 11.64
N LYS A 107 15.83 -4.98 10.35
CA LYS A 107 16.94 -5.01 9.39
C LYS A 107 16.57 -4.26 8.13
N GLU A 108 17.56 -3.66 7.49
CA GLU A 108 17.36 -3.02 6.20
C GLU A 108 17.03 -4.08 5.14
N SER A 109 16.00 -3.81 4.34
CA SER A 109 15.60 -4.69 3.25
C SER A 109 16.62 -4.66 2.12
N THR A 110 16.91 -5.81 1.50
CA THR A 110 17.81 -5.89 0.33
C THR A 110 17.19 -5.32 -0.94
N THR A 111 15.87 -5.19 -0.97
CA THR A 111 15.12 -4.55 -2.06
C THR A 111 14.71 -3.14 -1.66
N ASN A 112 14.61 -2.26 -2.65
CA ASN A 112 13.94 -0.97 -2.48
C ASN A 112 12.45 -1.15 -2.80
N PHE A 113 11.72 -1.79 -1.90
CA PHE A 113 10.32 -2.16 -2.09
C PHE A 113 9.40 -0.94 -2.24
N ASP A 114 8.24 -1.16 -2.87
CA ASP A 114 7.24 -0.12 -3.11
C ASP A 114 6.67 0.37 -1.78
N LYS A 115 6.89 1.62 -1.44
CA LYS A 115 6.54 2.16 -0.12
C LYS A 115 5.93 3.55 -0.21
N HIS A 116 5.29 3.98 0.87
CA HIS A 116 4.81 5.34 0.97
C HIS A 116 5.98 6.33 1.09
N GLU A 117 5.77 7.58 0.68
CA GLU A 117 6.78 8.62 0.82
C GLU A 117 7.15 8.82 2.30
N GLY A 118 8.45 8.86 2.59
CA GLY A 118 8.97 8.98 3.96
C GLY A 118 8.99 7.69 4.77
N GLN A 119 8.47 6.58 4.25
CA GLN A 119 8.58 5.27 4.90
C GLN A 119 10.03 4.75 4.84
N SER A 120 10.50 4.15 5.91
CA SER A 120 11.84 3.56 5.97
C SER A 120 11.95 2.30 5.10
N ASN A 121 13.19 1.88 4.81
CA ASN A 121 13.46 0.65 4.05
C ASN A 121 13.76 -0.55 4.96
N PHE A 122 13.11 -0.62 6.12
CA PHE A 122 13.41 -1.62 7.14
C PHE A 122 12.23 -2.57 7.40
N VAL A 123 12.59 -3.82 7.70
CA VAL A 123 11.70 -4.98 7.82
C VAL A 123 12.14 -5.87 8.98
N CYS A 124 11.21 -6.61 9.57
CA CYS A 124 11.51 -7.53 10.66
C CYS A 124 12.00 -8.89 10.13
N CYS A 125 13.24 -9.26 10.45
CA CYS A 125 13.94 -10.44 9.93
C CYS A 125 14.52 -11.35 11.04
N GLN A 126 14.56 -12.67 10.79
CA GLN A 126 15.16 -13.67 11.68
C GLN A 126 16.00 -14.72 10.93
#